data_AF-A0A7K3ZWT8-F1
#
_entry.id   AF-A0A7K3ZWT8-F1
#
_cell.length_a   1.000
_cell.length_b   1.000
_cell.length_c   1.000
_cell.angle_alpha   90.00
_cell.angle_beta   90.00
_cell.angle_gamma   90.00
#
_symmetry.space_group_name_H-M   'P 1'
#
loop_
_entity.id
_entity.type
_entity.pdbx_description
1 polymer ?
#
loop_
_entity_poly.entity_id
_entity_poly.type
_entity_poly.pdbx_seq_one_letter_code
_entity_poly.pdbx_strand_id
1 'polypeptide(L)'
;MRNEKITYRLHAVKRMFERKISAEEVRYVLETGEAIEEYPDDTPYPSRLIKGFYKGRIIHIVAANNCLDEEIIVITVYEPDPAEWDQECKKRIR
;
A
#
# COMPACT_ATOMS: atom_id res chain seq x y z
N MET A 1 5.98 4.05 -13.60
CA MET A 1 5.37 5.37 -13.31
C MET A 1 6.27 6.50 -13.80
N ARG A 2 5.69 7.63 -14.18
CA ARG A 2 6.43 8.82 -14.65
C ARG A 2 6.77 9.64 -13.39
N ASN A 3 8.02 9.56 -12.91
CA ASN A 3 8.63 10.44 -11.88
C ASN A 3 7.86 10.82 -10.59
N GLU A 4 6.75 10.17 -10.23
CA GLU A 4 6.04 10.48 -8.98
C GLU A 4 6.93 10.26 -7.76
N LYS A 5 6.98 11.27 -6.88
CA LYS A 5 7.73 11.22 -5.64
C LYS A 5 7.06 10.25 -4.70
N ILE A 6 7.79 9.26 -4.18
CA ILE A 6 7.27 8.34 -3.15
C ILE A 6 7.81 8.77 -1.79
N THR A 7 6.90 9.13 -0.89
CA THR A 7 7.21 9.50 0.49
C THR A 7 6.70 8.43 1.43
N TYR A 8 7.56 7.95 2.33
CA TYR A 8 7.19 6.93 3.33
C TYR A 8 6.94 7.58 4.68
N ARG A 9 5.77 7.35 5.28
CA ARG A 9 5.54 7.73 6.68
C ARG A 9 6.43 6.89 7.60
N LEU A 10 6.78 7.43 8.76
CA LEU A 10 7.61 6.71 9.75
C LEU A 10 7.02 5.33 10.11
N HIS A 11 5.69 5.23 10.19
CA HIS A 11 5.01 3.96 10.43
C HIS A 11 5.27 2.94 9.30
N ALA A 12 5.14 3.36 8.03
CA ALA A 12 5.47 2.51 6.89
C ALA A 12 6.91 2.02 6.93
N VAL A 13 7.89 2.90 7.19
CA VAL A 13 9.32 2.51 7.27
C VAL A 13 9.56 1.46 8.36
N LYS A 14 8.93 1.62 9.53
CA LYS A 14 9.01 0.61 10.62
C LYS A 14 8.46 -0.75 10.17
N ARG A 15 7.27 -0.76 9.53
CA ARG A 15 6.65 -1.98 9.03
C ARG A 15 7.41 -2.65 7.91
N MET A 16 7.99 -1.87 7.01
CA MET A 16 8.89 -2.36 5.96
C MET A 16 10.07 -3.12 6.56
N PHE A 17 10.71 -2.55 7.58
CA PHE A 17 11.83 -3.19 8.26
C PHE A 17 11.42 -4.48 8.99
N GLU A 18 10.36 -4.43 9.80
CA GLU A 18 9.85 -5.58 10.56
C GLU A 18 9.44 -6.76 9.66
N ARG A 19 8.87 -6.47 8.48
CA ARG A 19 8.31 -7.47 7.56
C ARG A 19 9.22 -7.79 6.38
N LYS A 20 10.43 -7.23 6.36
CA LYS A 20 11.38 -7.38 5.25
C LYS A 20 10.73 -7.08 3.89
N ILE A 21 10.02 -5.95 3.82
CA ILE A 21 9.42 -5.42 2.60
C ILE A 21 10.32 -4.28 2.11
N SER A 22 10.92 -4.48 0.94
CA SER A 22 11.84 -3.52 0.31
C SER A 22 11.10 -2.36 -0.36
N ALA A 23 11.81 -1.25 -0.59
CA ALA A 23 11.27 -0.14 -1.38
C ALA A 23 11.01 -0.53 -2.85
N GLU A 24 11.71 -1.54 -3.38
CA GLU A 24 11.46 -2.10 -4.70
C GLU A 24 10.10 -2.82 -4.74
N GLU A 25 9.82 -3.67 -3.75
CA GLU A 25 8.52 -4.33 -3.58
C GLU A 25 7.38 -3.32 -3.49
N VAL A 26 7.55 -2.26 -2.67
CA VAL A 26 6.53 -1.21 -2.55
C VAL A 26 6.30 -0.52 -3.89
N ARG A 27 7.36 -0.09 -4.59
CA ARG A 27 7.23 0.56 -5.90
C ARG A 27 6.53 -0.34 -6.91
N TYR A 28 6.92 -1.61 -6.98
CA TYR A 28 6.29 -2.57 -7.89
C TYR A 28 4.79 -2.72 -7.62
N VAL A 29 4.40 -2.84 -6.34
CA VAL A 29 3.00 -2.97 -5.95
C VAL A 29 2.21 -1.69 -6.22
N LEU A 30 2.82 -0.51 -6.03
CA LEU A 30 2.20 0.76 -6.42
C LEU A 30 1.98 0.86 -7.94
N GLU A 31 2.88 0.27 -8.74
CA GLU A 31 2.84 0.29 -10.21
C GLU A 31 1.86 -0.72 -10.82
N THR A 32 1.75 -1.89 -10.21
CA THR A 32 1.08 -3.06 -10.81
C THR A 32 -0.10 -3.58 -10.01
N GLY A 33 -0.26 -3.10 -8.78
CA GLY A 33 -1.29 -3.54 -7.86
C GLY A 33 -2.68 -3.03 -8.19
N GLU A 34 -3.67 -3.68 -7.59
CA GLU A 34 -5.08 -3.37 -7.71
C GLU A 34 -5.53 -2.60 -6.46
N ALA A 35 -6.21 -1.47 -6.64
CA ALA A 35 -6.91 -0.81 -5.54
C ALA A 35 -8.12 -1.67 -5.13
N ILE A 36 -8.17 -2.08 -3.87
CA ILE A 36 -9.22 -2.98 -3.33
C ILE A 36 -10.13 -2.30 -2.32
N GLU A 37 -9.68 -1.20 -1.69
CA GLU A 37 -10.52 -0.30 -0.89
C GLU A 37 -10.13 1.15 -1.18
N GLU A 38 -11.10 2.06 -1.19
CA GLU A 38 -10.89 3.50 -1.34
C GLU A 38 -11.40 4.22 -0.09
N TYR A 39 -10.65 5.22 0.35
CA TYR A 39 -10.95 6.06 1.52
C TYR A 39 -10.90 7.53 1.09
N PRO A 40 -11.92 8.01 0.35
CA PRO A 40 -11.93 9.37 -0.19
C PRO A 40 -11.99 10.45 0.89
N ASP A 41 -12.50 10.11 2.08
CA ASP A 41 -12.70 11.02 3.20
C ASP A 41 -11.48 11.10 4.15
N ASP A 42 -10.42 10.32 3.88
CA ASP A 42 -9.20 10.39 4.66
C ASP A 42 -8.54 11.77 4.57
N THR A 43 -7.96 12.21 5.69
CA THR A 43 -7.26 13.50 5.79
C THR A 43 -5.77 13.28 6.04
N PRO A 44 -4.88 14.11 5.48
CA PRO A 44 -5.13 15.30 4.65
C PRO A 44 -5.42 15.01 3.17
N TYR A 45 -5.24 13.77 2.70
CA TYR A 45 -5.46 13.39 1.31
C TYR A 45 -6.25 12.07 1.24
N PRO A 46 -7.13 11.90 0.24
CA PRO A 46 -7.75 10.62 -0.08
C PRO A 46 -6.71 9.50 -0.13
N SER A 47 -7.04 8.37 0.47
CA SER A 47 -6.17 7.20 0.49
C SER A 47 -6.87 5.98 -0.11
N ARG A 48 -6.08 4.95 -0.42
CA ARG A 48 -6.58 3.66 -0.91
C ARG A 48 -5.72 2.52 -0.39
N LEU A 49 -6.33 1.36 -0.28
CA LEU A 49 -5.65 0.10 -0.05
C LEU A 49 -5.37 -0.58 -1.39
N ILE A 50 -4.10 -0.86 -1.64
CA ILE A 50 -3.62 -1.50 -2.86
C ILE A 50 -3.13 -2.89 -2.49
N LYS A 51 -3.62 -3.90 -3.21
CA LYS A 51 -3.12 -5.27 -3.17
C LYS A 51 -2.21 -5.50 -4.38
N GLY A 52 -0.99 -5.97 -4.14
CA GLY A 52 -0.11 -6.44 -5.20
C GLY A 52 0.53 -7.77 -4.88
N PHE A 53 1.08 -8.40 -5.90
CA PHE A 53 1.79 -9.66 -5.80
C PHE A 53 3.22 -9.47 -6.27
N TYR A 54 4.20 -9.80 -5.43
CA TYR A 54 5.61 -9.74 -5.80
C TYR A 54 6.32 -11.01 -5.34
N LYS A 55 6.91 -11.75 -6.29
CA LYS A 55 7.72 -12.97 -6.04
C LYS A 55 7.10 -13.96 -5.04
N GLY A 56 5.80 -14.26 -5.15
CA GLY A 56 5.14 -15.23 -4.27
C GLY A 56 4.47 -14.64 -3.03
N ARG A 57 4.61 -13.34 -2.79
CA ARG A 57 4.06 -12.65 -1.61
C ARG A 57 2.92 -11.72 -2.03
N ILE A 58 1.83 -11.73 -1.28
CA ILE A 58 0.79 -10.69 -1.39
C ILE A 58 1.14 -9.57 -0.42
N ILE A 59 1.18 -8.35 -0.93
CA ILE A 59 1.50 -7.14 -0.15
C ILE A 59 0.33 -6.18 -0.26
N HIS A 60 -0.13 -5.72 0.90
CA HIS A 60 -1.09 -4.66 1.07
C HIS A 60 -0.38 -3.35 1.39
N ILE A 61 -0.74 -2.30 0.67
CA ILE A 61 -0.18 -0.96 0.83
C ILE A 61 -1.32 0.02 0.98
N VAL A 62 -1.35 0.76 2.09
CA VAL A 62 -2.22 1.94 2.20
C VAL A 62 -1.40 3.13 1.73
N ALA A 63 -1.87 3.80 0.68
CA ALA A 63 -1.22 4.95 0.10
C ALA A 63 -2.22 6.07 -0.16
N ALA A 64 -1.79 7.31 0.10
CA ALA A 64 -2.53 8.50 -0.27
C ALA A 64 -1.89 9.19 -1.47
N ASN A 65 -2.70 9.80 -2.32
CA ASN A 65 -2.22 10.58 -3.46
C ASN A 65 -2.33 12.07 -3.15
N ASN A 66 -1.19 12.75 -3.05
CA ASN A 66 -1.13 14.20 -3.07
C ASN A 66 -0.97 14.66 -4.54
N CYS A 67 -2.10 14.86 -5.21
CA CYS A 67 -2.13 15.21 -6.63
C CYS A 67 -1.49 16.58 -6.93
N LEU A 68 -1.44 17.49 -5.96
CA LEU A 68 -0.85 18.83 -6.15
C LEU A 68 0.67 18.76 -6.33
N ASP A 69 1.35 17.87 -5.61
CA ASP A 69 2.80 17.74 -5.61
C ASP A 69 3.31 16.49 -6.36
N GLU A 70 2.44 15.81 -7.11
CA GLU A 70 2.74 14.54 -7.80
C GLU A 70 3.40 13.52 -6.86
N GLU A 71 2.84 13.39 -5.65
CA GLU A 71 3.42 12.60 -4.57
C GLU A 71 2.49 11.47 -4.12
N ILE A 72 3.06 10.27 -3.96
CA ILE A 72 2.41 9.13 -3.33
C ILE A 72 2.98 8.97 -1.93
N ILE A 73 2.10 9.02 -0.94
CA ILE A 73 2.43 8.92 0.47
C ILE A 73 2.08 7.53 0.96
N VAL A 74 3.10 6.70 1.22
CA VAL A 74 2.93 5.36 1.77
C VAL A 74 2.70 5.46 3.28
N ILE A 75 1.49 5.11 3.72
CA ILE A 75 1.04 5.21 5.11
C ILE A 75 1.44 3.96 5.89
N THR A 76 1.16 2.78 5.34
CA THR A 76 1.56 1.48 5.91
C THR A 76 1.71 0.42 4.84
N VAL A 77 2.47 -0.64 5.16
CA VAL A 77 2.65 -1.83 4.33
C VAL A 77 2.56 -3.08 5.18
N TYR A 78 1.94 -4.14 4.69
CA TYR A 78 1.80 -5.41 5.39
C TYR A 78 1.48 -6.57 4.44
N GLU A 79 1.69 -7.80 4.88
CA GLU A 79 1.08 -8.97 4.24
C GLU A 79 -0.30 -9.21 4.90
N PRO A 80 -1.35 -9.52 4.12
CA PRO A 80 -2.70 -9.70 4.65
C PRO A 80 -2.77 -10.90 5.60
N ASP A 81 -3.42 -10.71 6.75
CA ASP A 81 -3.69 -11.78 7.71
C ASP A 81 -4.89 -12.62 7.26
N PRO A 82 -4.76 -13.96 7.10
CA PRO A 82 -5.89 -14.84 6.77
C PRO A 82 -7.05 -14.81 7.78
N ALA A 83 -6.85 -14.29 9.00
CA ALA A 83 -7.90 -14.08 9.99
C ALA A 83 -8.71 -12.78 9.74
N GLU A 84 -8.19 -11.85 8.95
CA GLU A 84 -8.84 -10.57 8.63
C GLU A 84 -9.31 -10.50 7.17
N TRP A 85 -8.73 -11.30 6.28
CA TRP A 85 -8.94 -11.24 4.84
C TRP A 85 -9.46 -12.56 4.25
N ASP A 86 -10.19 -12.46 3.15
CA ASP A 86 -10.64 -13.61 2.37
C ASP A 86 -9.45 -14.33 1.68
N GLN A 87 -9.73 -15.49 1.08
CA GLN A 87 -8.70 -16.30 0.41
C GLN A 87 -8.01 -15.55 -0.74
N GLU A 88 -8.72 -14.60 -1.37
CA GLU A 88 -8.15 -13.76 -2.42
C GLU A 88 -7.40 -12.54 -1.87
N CYS A 89 -7.43 -12.30 -0.56
CA CYS A 89 -6.88 -11.13 0.10
C CYS A 89 -7.40 -9.80 -0.50
N LYS A 90 -8.67 -9.76 -0.89
CA LYS A 90 -9.32 -8.58 -1.46
C LYS A 90 -10.41 -8.01 -0.57
N LYS A 91 -11.02 -8.83 0.28
CA LYS A 91 -12.15 -8.42 1.13
C LYS A 91 -11.89 -8.78 2.57
N ARG A 92 -12.30 -7.90 3.48
CA ARG A 92 -12.28 -8.19 4.92
C ARG A 92 -13.36 -9.21 5.25
N ILE A 93 -13.05 -10.17 6.12
CA ILE A 93 -13.99 -11.20 6.60
C ILE A 93 -14.61 -10.89 7.97
N ARG A 94 -14.23 -9.75 8.55
CA ARG A 94 -14.73 -9.21 9.80
C ARG A 94 -15.68 -8.04 9.56
#